data_AF-A0A2H0DPV1-F1
#
_entry.id   AF-A0A2H0DPV1-F1
#
_cell.length_a   1.000
_cell.length_b   1.000
_cell.length_c   1.000
_cell.angle_alpha   90.00
_cell.angle_beta   90.00
_cell.angle_gamma   90.00
#
_symmetry.space_group_name_H-M   'P 1'
#
loop_
_entity.id
_entity.type
_entity.pdbx_description
1 polymer ?
#
loop_
_entity_poly.entity_id
_entity_poly.type
_entity_poly.pdbx_seq_one_letter_code
_entity_poly.pdbx_strand_id
1 'polypeptide(L)'
;MVAANADFRVFHNHFFSQSSSLLKGLNKEQRKALVKSSLYRKLAELETQLGVDQGYLTIDNKTGKAVEREFSGEFRLRLAKSLHQKLVIEAKREHVSLNQLCLIKLAQPLETASGGNSTGLR
;
A
#
# COMPACT_ATOMS: atom_id res chain seq x y z
N MET A 1 -11.63 0.90 15.78
CA MET A 1 -10.33 0.29 15.45
C MET A 1 -10.15 0.39 13.95
N VAL A 2 -9.35 1.36 13.47
CA VAL A 2 -9.07 1.52 12.03
C VAL A 2 -8.01 0.49 11.66
N ALA A 3 -8.36 -0.44 10.77
CA ALA A 3 -7.46 -1.51 10.35
C ALA A 3 -6.15 -0.93 9.77
N ALA A 4 -5.04 -1.61 10.05
CA ALA A 4 -3.67 -1.16 9.78
C ALA A 4 -3.28 -0.99 8.28
N ASN A 5 -4.25 -1.07 7.36
CA ASN A 5 -4.09 -0.85 5.92
C ASN A 5 -5.19 0.10 5.41
N ALA A 6 -5.48 1.17 6.14
CA ALA A 6 -6.31 2.24 5.59
C ALA A 6 -5.52 2.91 4.46
N ASP A 7 -5.86 2.56 3.21
CA ASP A 7 -5.38 3.22 2.00
C ASP A 7 -5.44 4.75 2.22
N PHE A 8 -4.31 5.44 2.01
CA PHE A 8 -4.21 6.87 2.21
C PHE A 8 -5.28 7.63 1.42
N ARG A 9 -5.75 7.09 0.29
CA ARG A 9 -6.89 7.63 -0.46
C ARG A 9 -8.22 7.48 0.27
N VAL A 10 -8.44 6.35 0.94
CA VAL A 10 -9.63 6.15 1.79
C VAL A 10 -9.56 7.10 2.98
N PHE A 11 -8.40 7.27 3.60
CA PHE A 11 -8.17 8.29 4.64
C PHE A 11 -8.43 9.70 4.10
N HIS A 12 -7.81 10.10 3.00
CA HIS A 12 -7.92 11.44 2.44
C HIS A 12 -9.35 11.74 1.94
N ASN A 13 -10.00 10.81 1.25
CA ASN A 13 -11.40 10.95 0.84
C ASN A 13 -12.34 10.95 2.05
N HIS A 14 -12.05 10.19 3.11
CA HIS A 14 -12.87 10.19 4.32
C HIS A 14 -12.73 11.49 5.14
N PHE A 15 -11.56 12.13 5.11
CA PHE A 15 -11.22 13.27 5.96
C PHE A 15 -11.25 14.64 5.25
N PHE A 16 -11.05 14.70 3.94
CA PHE A 16 -10.94 15.95 3.18
C PHE A 16 -11.88 16.05 1.98
N SER A 17 -12.78 15.07 1.77
CA SER A 17 -13.88 15.24 0.80
C SER A 17 -14.90 16.28 1.27
N GLN A 18 -15.72 16.79 0.34
CA GLN A 18 -16.77 17.77 0.64
C GLN A 18 -17.79 17.26 1.69
N SER A 19 -17.86 15.95 1.93
CA SER A 19 -18.75 15.28 2.88
C SER A 19 -18.06 14.81 4.16
N SER A 20 -16.78 15.17 4.38
CA SER A 20 -16.00 14.65 5.50
C SER A 20 -16.53 15.06 6.88
N SER A 21 -16.29 14.19 7.87
CA SER A 21 -16.67 14.46 9.26
C SER A 21 -15.78 15.53 9.93
N LEU A 22 -14.51 15.63 9.52
CA LEU A 22 -13.56 16.64 10.04
C LEU A 22 -13.91 18.06 9.61
N LEU A 23 -14.53 18.22 8.43
CA LEU A 23 -14.96 19.53 7.94
C LEU A 23 -16.36 19.93 8.41
N LYS A 24 -17.04 19.11 9.26
CA LYS A 24 -18.39 19.38 9.78
C LYS A 24 -18.52 20.75 10.48
N GLY A 25 -17.44 21.29 11.03
CA GLY A 25 -17.41 22.62 11.64
C GLY A 25 -17.29 23.79 10.67
N LEU A 26 -16.92 23.55 9.40
CA LEU A 26 -16.80 24.59 8.38
C LEU A 26 -18.06 24.67 7.53
N ASN A 27 -18.56 25.89 7.32
CA ASN A 27 -19.67 26.16 6.43
C ASN A 27 -19.27 25.96 4.96
N LYS A 28 -20.25 25.76 4.06
CA LYS A 28 -20.03 25.47 2.63
C LYS A 28 -19.08 26.47 1.95
N GLU A 29 -19.22 27.76 2.27
CA GLU A 29 -18.37 28.82 1.73
C GLU A 29 -16.93 28.78 2.25
N GLN A 30 -16.74 28.45 3.54
CA GLN A 30 -15.41 28.29 4.13
C GLN A 30 -14.69 27.06 3.55
N ARG A 31 -15.41 25.97 3.25
CA ARG A 31 -14.84 24.80 2.56
C ARG A 31 -14.38 25.14 1.15
N LYS A 32 -15.19 25.90 0.40
CA LYS A 32 -14.78 26.40 -0.93
C LYS A 32 -13.53 27.30 -0.85
N ALA A 33 -13.46 28.16 0.17
CA ALA A 33 -12.30 29.02 0.39
C ALA A 33 -11.05 28.22 0.73
N LEU A 34 -11.16 27.19 1.57
CA LEU A 34 -10.06 26.29 1.93
C LEU A 34 -9.52 25.54 0.71
N VAL A 35 -10.39 24.94 -0.11
CA VAL A 35 -9.98 24.24 -1.34
C VAL A 35 -9.31 25.18 -2.36
N LYS A 36 -9.70 26.45 -2.38
CA LYS A 36 -9.06 27.47 -3.23
C LYS A 36 -7.74 28.01 -2.64
N SER A 37 -7.47 27.76 -1.36
CA SER A 37 -6.29 28.28 -0.68
C SER A 37 -4.98 27.71 -1.25
N SER A 38 -3.90 28.49 -1.15
CA SER A 38 -2.56 28.05 -1.53
C SER A 38 -2.08 26.86 -0.69
N LEU A 39 -2.48 26.78 0.58
CA LEU A 39 -2.13 25.68 1.48
C LEU A 39 -2.71 24.36 0.95
N TYR A 40 -3.99 24.34 0.61
CA TYR A 40 -4.64 23.12 0.11
C TYR A 40 -4.04 22.64 -1.21
N ARG A 41 -3.68 23.57 -2.12
CA ARG A 41 -2.96 23.23 -3.36
C ARG A 41 -1.61 22.59 -3.07
N LYS A 42 -0.84 23.18 -2.14
CA LYS A 42 0.46 22.64 -1.73
C LYS A 42 0.33 21.26 -1.08
N LEU A 43 -0.72 21.04 -0.28
CA LEU A 43 -1.02 19.73 0.30
C LEU A 43 -1.28 18.69 -0.82
N ALA A 44 -2.15 19.03 -1.77
CA ALA A 44 -2.47 18.15 -2.90
C ALA A 44 -1.25 17.84 -3.79
N GLU A 45 -0.37 18.83 -3.99
CA GLU A 45 0.90 18.65 -4.69
C GLU A 45 1.83 17.67 -3.95
N LEU A 46 1.99 17.84 -2.63
CA LEU A 46 2.80 16.95 -1.80
C LEU A 46 2.25 15.52 -1.77
N GLU A 47 0.93 15.35 -1.68
CA GLU A 47 0.29 14.04 -1.74
C GLU A 47 0.53 13.36 -3.09
N THR A 48 0.43 14.13 -4.18
CA THR A 48 0.71 13.64 -5.52
C THR A 48 2.17 13.20 -5.65
N GLN A 49 3.10 14.04 -5.18
CA GLN A 49 4.53 13.75 -5.20
C GLN A 49 4.85 12.50 -4.38
N LEU A 50 4.35 12.41 -3.15
CA LEU A 50 4.51 11.25 -2.29
C LEU A 50 4.00 9.98 -2.98
N GLY A 51 2.89 10.06 -3.71
CA GLY A 51 2.36 8.90 -4.41
C GLY A 51 3.16 8.45 -5.63
N VAL A 52 3.82 9.38 -6.31
CA VAL A 52 4.79 9.06 -7.37
C VAL A 52 6.06 8.46 -6.76
N ASP A 53 6.57 9.02 -5.67
CA ASP A 53 7.77 8.53 -4.98
C ASP A 53 7.56 7.11 -4.41
N GLN A 54 6.38 6.84 -3.87
CA GLN A 54 5.98 5.50 -3.41
C GLN A 54 5.60 4.55 -4.56
N GLY A 55 5.48 5.07 -5.79
CA GLY A 55 5.34 4.28 -7.01
C GLY A 55 3.94 3.74 -7.31
N TYR A 56 2.89 4.25 -6.65
CA TYR A 56 1.49 3.90 -6.92
C TYR A 56 0.75 4.92 -7.79
N LEU A 57 1.35 6.10 -8.00
CA LEU A 57 0.96 7.03 -9.05
C LEU A 57 2.04 7.05 -10.14
N THR A 58 1.61 7.33 -11.37
CA THR A 58 2.49 7.66 -12.50
C THR A 58 2.01 8.95 -13.14
N ILE A 59 2.92 9.74 -13.70
CA ILE A 59 2.55 10.95 -14.42
C ILE A 59 2.22 10.56 -15.86
N ASP A 60 1.00 10.84 -16.30
CA ASP A 60 0.62 10.67 -17.69
C ASP A 60 1.33 11.73 -18.54
N ASN A 61 2.15 11.27 -19.49
CA ASN A 61 2.93 12.14 -20.38
C ASN A 61 2.06 13.03 -21.27
N LYS A 62 0.78 12.67 -21.49
CA LYS A 62 -0.12 13.45 -22.34
C LYS A 62 -0.80 14.59 -21.60
N THR A 63 -1.23 14.33 -20.36
CA THR A 63 -2.02 15.28 -19.57
C THR A 63 -1.21 15.99 -18.49
N GLY A 64 -0.02 15.49 -18.16
CA GLY A 64 0.80 15.96 -17.04
C GLY A 64 0.19 15.69 -15.67
N LYS A 65 -0.88 14.89 -15.61
CA LYS A 65 -1.60 14.58 -14.37
C LYS A 65 -1.11 13.24 -13.81
N ALA A 66 -1.09 13.15 -12.49
CA ALA A 66 -0.87 11.89 -11.82
C ALA A 66 -2.11 10.99 -11.97
N VAL A 67 -1.88 9.79 -12.48
CA VAL A 67 -2.87 8.73 -12.65
C VAL A 67 -2.46 7.51 -11.85
N GLU A 68 -3.45 6.69 -11.49
CA GLU A 68 -3.20 5.42 -10.82
C GLU A 68 -2.31 4.54 -11.69
N ARG A 69 -1.24 4.01 -11.09
CA ARG A 69 -0.38 3.06 -11.78
C ARG A 69 -1.15 1.77 -11.99
N GLU A 70 -1.17 1.28 -13.23
CA GLU A 70 -1.62 -0.08 -13.51
C GLU A 70 -0.56 -1.08 -13.00
N PHE A 71 -0.98 -2.01 -12.15
CA PHE A 71 -0.13 -3.09 -11.65
C PHE A 71 -0.44 -4.38 -12.40
N SER A 72 0.59 -5.05 -12.93
CA SER A 72 0.42 -6.28 -13.71
C SER A 72 -0.02 -7.50 -12.90
N GLY A 73 0.08 -7.45 -11.57
CA GLY A 73 -0.12 -8.60 -10.69
C GLY A 73 0.98 -9.66 -10.77
N GLU A 74 1.99 -9.48 -11.64
CA GLU A 74 3.10 -10.41 -11.79
C GLU A 74 4.24 -10.06 -10.82
N PHE A 75 4.70 -11.05 -10.05
CA PHE A 75 5.77 -10.89 -9.08
C PHE A 75 6.89 -11.91 -9.31
N ARG A 76 7.96 -11.49 -10.00
CA ARG A 76 9.12 -12.33 -10.31
C ARG A 76 10.21 -12.14 -9.27
N LEU A 77 10.58 -13.22 -8.58
CA LEU A 77 11.63 -13.22 -7.57
C LEU A 77 12.85 -14.06 -8.00
N ARG A 78 14.04 -13.58 -7.61
CA ARG A 78 15.26 -14.38 -7.64
C ARG A 78 15.47 -14.98 -6.25
N LEU A 79 15.50 -16.31 -6.18
CA LEU A 79 15.62 -17.05 -4.92
C LEU A 79 16.82 -17.99 -4.97
N ALA A 80 17.39 -18.30 -3.81
CA ALA A 80 18.40 -19.35 -3.70
C ALA A 80 17.82 -20.70 -4.17
N LYS A 81 18.63 -21.50 -4.87
CA LYS A 81 18.21 -22.80 -5.43
C LYS A 81 17.62 -23.73 -4.36
N SER A 82 18.21 -23.72 -3.15
CA SER A 82 17.76 -24.52 -2.01
C SER A 82 16.36 -24.12 -1.53
N LEU A 83 16.05 -22.83 -1.49
CA LEU A 83 14.72 -22.33 -1.10
C LEU A 83 13.68 -22.68 -2.16
N HIS A 84 14.00 -22.47 -3.43
CA HIS A 84 13.11 -22.83 -4.52
C HIS A 84 12.78 -24.33 -4.51
N GLN A 85 13.79 -25.19 -4.31
CA GLN A 85 13.59 -26.64 -4.20
C GLN A 85 12.64 -26.99 -3.06
N LYS A 86 12.82 -26.41 -1.86
CA LYS A 86 11.93 -26.64 -0.71
C LYS A 86 10.49 -26.27 -1.02
N LEU A 87 10.26 -25.10 -1.62
CA LEU A 87 8.91 -24.65 -1.98
C LEU A 87 8.26 -25.55 -3.04
N VAL A 88 9.01 -26.03 -4.03
CA VAL A 88 8.49 -26.96 -5.05
C VAL A 88 8.07 -28.30 -4.44
N ILE A 89 8.87 -28.85 -3.52
CA ILE A 89 8.54 -30.10 -2.83
C ILE A 89 7.29 -29.92 -1.97
N GLU A 90 7.21 -28.82 -1.23
CA GLU A 90 6.06 -28.50 -0.39
C GLU A 90 4.78 -28.32 -1.20
N ALA A 91 4.84 -27.59 -2.32
CA ALA A 91 3.70 -27.38 -3.20
C ALA A 91 3.17 -28.71 -3.77
N LYS A 92 4.07 -29.63 -4.15
CA LYS A 92 3.70 -30.97 -4.59
C LYS A 92 3.03 -31.79 -3.48
N ARG A 93 3.55 -31.71 -2.26
CA ARG A 93 3.00 -32.40 -1.08
C ARG A 93 1.60 -31.90 -0.73
N GLU A 94 1.36 -30.61 -0.90
CA GLU A 94 0.07 -29.97 -0.61
C GLU A 94 -0.89 -29.99 -1.81
N HIS A 95 -0.49 -30.59 -2.93
CA HIS A 95 -1.26 -30.68 -4.17
C HIS A 95 -1.72 -29.31 -4.71
N VAL A 96 -0.90 -28.27 -4.54
CA VAL A 96 -1.16 -26.91 -5.03
C VAL A 96 -0.08 -26.46 -6.01
N SER A 97 -0.39 -25.45 -6.82
CA SER A 97 0.65 -24.80 -7.63
C SER A 97 1.64 -24.04 -6.74
N LEU A 98 2.89 -23.92 -7.20
CA LEU A 98 3.92 -23.15 -6.49
C LEU A 98 3.47 -21.70 -6.24
N ASN A 99 2.81 -21.07 -7.22
CA ASN A 99 2.30 -19.70 -7.08
C ASN A 99 1.21 -19.61 -6.00
N GLN A 100 0.29 -20.58 -5.91
CA GLN A 100 -0.72 -20.63 -4.85
C GLN A 100 -0.07 -20.83 -3.47
N LEU A 101 0.90 -21.73 -3.35
CA LEU A 101 1.65 -21.91 -2.11
C LEU A 101 2.33 -20.60 -1.67
N CYS A 102 2.99 -19.91 -2.61
CA CYS A 102 3.61 -18.63 -2.33
C CYS A 102 2.59 -17.57 -1.91
N LEU A 103 1.44 -17.48 -2.59
CA LEU A 103 0.37 -16.56 -2.21
C LEU A 103 -0.13 -16.82 -0.78
N ILE A 104 -0.37 -18.08 -0.43
CA ILE A 104 -0.83 -18.46 0.93
C ILE A 104 0.21 -18.05 1.97
N LYS A 105 1.49 -18.38 1.75
CA LYS A 105 2.57 -18.02 2.68
C LYS A 105 2.80 -16.52 2.79
N LEU A 106 2.57 -15.75 1.72
CA LEU A 106 2.67 -14.29 1.73
C LEU A 106 1.45 -13.61 2.35
N ALA A 107 0.27 -14.22 2.23
CA ALA A 107 -0.98 -13.71 2.80
C ALA A 107 -1.11 -13.98 4.30
N GLN A 108 -0.35 -14.94 4.84
CA GLN A 108 -0.27 -15.15 6.28
C GLN A 108 0.35 -13.89 6.92
N PRO A 109 -0.35 -13.25 7.88
CA PRO A 109 0.28 -12.27 8.74
C PRO A 109 1.53 -12.92 9.33
N LEU A 110 2.65 -12.21 9.31
CA LEU A 110 3.84 -12.61 10.06
C LEU A 110 3.48 -12.51 11.55
N GLU A 111 2.72 -13.48 12.07
CA GLU A 111 2.60 -13.67 13.50
C GLU A 111 4.01 -14.00 13.97
N THR A 112 4.60 -12.97 14.58
CA THR A 112 5.78 -13.09 15.43
C THR A 112 6.98 -13.76 14.79
N ALA A 113 7.83 -12.95 14.15
CA ALA A 113 9.28 -13.15 14.20
C ALA A 113 9.84 -12.94 15.64
N SER A 114 9.15 -13.46 16.66
CA SER A 114 9.60 -13.56 18.04
C SER A 114 9.79 -15.04 18.37
N GLY A 115 10.98 -15.55 18.11
CA GLY A 115 11.32 -16.94 18.41
C GLY A 115 12.70 -17.31 17.91
N GLY A 116 13.74 -16.88 18.64
CA GLY A 116 15.07 -17.49 18.49
C GLY A 116 16.26 -16.54 18.44
N ASN A 117 16.46 -15.72 19.49
CA ASN A 117 17.82 -15.47 19.96
C ASN A 117 17.97 -16.15 21.31
N SER A 118 18.22 -17.46 21.29
CA SER A 118 18.82 -18.16 22.42
C SER A 118 20.24 -17.62 22.57
N THR A 119 20.40 -16.63 23.45
CA THR A 119 21.66 -16.35 24.13
C THR A 119 22.07 -17.61 24.88
N GLY A 120 22.89 -18.41 24.22
CA GLY A 120 23.58 -19.55 24.77
C GLY A 120 24.98 -19.58 24.19
N LEU A 121 25.89 -18.82 24.79
CA LEU A 121 27.33 -18.99 24.66
C LEU A 121 27.98 -18.41 25.92
N ARG A 122 28.22 -19.35 26.85
CA ARG A 122 29.31 -19.48 27.83
C ARG A 122 29.83 -18.22 28.53
#